data_AF-A0A3R9V8F0-F1
#
_entry.id   AF-A0A3R9V8F0-F1
#
_cell.length_a   1.000
_cell.length_b   1.000
_cell.length_c   1.000
_cell.angle_alpha   90.00
_cell.angle_beta   90.00
_cell.angle_gamma   90.00
#
_symmetry.space_group_name_H-M   'P 1'
#
loop_
_entity.id
_entity.type
_entity.pdbx_description
1 polymer ?
#
loop_
_entity_poly.entity_id
_entity_poly.type
_entity_poly.pdbx_seq_one_letter_code
_entity_poly.pdbx_strand_id
1 'polypeptide(L)'
;MSEAYWRSVFRTPAGMARALGRDENAQARAFERLISHSANSATPWLVCEACSEWFVFDRAAARGHALRNGIPEGSGAVELGEFAPFAAAAWEYVVGRWPASVQQPPVGDTCDLCAKKIYRGELAGWLGVEAAEAYLASGVLQTPPLTPPRPDRKGWLSCGVCMSRVQARAQRARGDR
;
A
#
# COMPACT_ATOMS: atom_id res chain seq x y z
N MET A 1 -4.66 -7.08 1.62
CA MET A 1 -4.68 -6.09 0.51
C MET A 1 -3.80 -4.90 0.87
N SER A 2 -3.03 -4.32 -0.06
CA SER A 2 -2.04 -3.26 0.26
C SER A 2 -2.66 -1.86 0.26
N GLU A 3 -2.04 -0.92 0.98
CA GLU A 3 -2.44 0.50 1.00
C GLU A 3 -2.43 1.13 -0.41
N ALA A 4 -1.48 0.77 -1.27
CA ALA A 4 -1.39 1.31 -2.62
C ALA A 4 -2.60 0.92 -3.50
N TYR A 5 -3.12 -0.30 -3.33
CA TYR A 5 -4.38 -0.71 -3.96
C TYR A 5 -5.52 0.21 -3.51
N TRP A 6 -5.64 0.43 -2.20
CA TRP A 6 -6.69 1.28 -1.64
C TRP A 6 -6.59 2.72 -2.10
N ARG A 7 -5.38 3.28 -2.25
CA ARG A 7 -5.19 4.62 -2.82
C ARG A 7 -5.76 4.71 -4.24
N SER A 8 -5.57 3.67 -5.05
CA SER A 8 -6.14 3.60 -6.40
C SER A 8 -7.67 3.52 -6.34
N VAL A 9 -8.21 2.63 -5.50
CA VAL A 9 -9.66 2.45 -5.32
C VAL A 9 -10.34 3.74 -4.84
N PHE A 10 -9.74 4.47 -3.92
CA PHE A 10 -10.33 5.68 -3.35
C PHE A 10 -10.16 6.92 -4.21
N ARG A 11 -9.21 6.97 -5.15
CA ARG A 11 -8.93 8.17 -5.94
C ARG A 11 -10.16 8.68 -6.69
N THR A 12 -10.89 7.80 -7.38
CA THR A 12 -12.08 8.17 -8.16
C THR A 12 -13.27 8.55 -7.26
N PRO A 13 -13.68 7.72 -6.28
CA PRO A 13 -14.78 8.08 -5.36
C PRO A 13 -14.50 9.35 -4.56
N ALA A 14 -13.27 9.57 -4.09
CA ALA A 14 -12.90 10.79 -3.36
C ALA A 14 -12.95 12.03 -4.27
N GLY A 15 -12.48 11.92 -5.52
CA GLY A 15 -12.59 12.99 -6.51
C GLY A 15 -14.04 13.37 -6.78
N MET A 16 -14.92 12.39 -6.98
CA MET A 16 -16.36 12.61 -7.15
C MET A 16 -17.00 13.21 -5.90
N ALA A 17 -16.66 12.74 -4.70
CA ALA A 17 -17.22 13.26 -3.46
C ALA A 17 -16.87 14.74 -3.25
N ARG A 18 -15.64 15.15 -3.58
CA ARG A 18 -15.22 16.56 -3.58
C ARG A 18 -15.98 17.39 -4.61
N ALA A 19 -16.08 16.90 -5.85
CA ALA A 19 -16.78 17.60 -6.93
C ALA A 19 -18.27 17.80 -6.62
N LEU A 20 -18.88 16.88 -5.87
CA LEU A 20 -20.29 16.92 -5.47
C LEU A 20 -20.53 17.63 -4.12
N GLY A 21 -19.49 18.23 -3.50
CA GLY A 21 -19.62 18.93 -2.22
C GLY A 21 -20.10 18.04 -1.07
N ARG A 22 -19.82 16.73 -1.11
CA ARG A 22 -20.32 15.76 -0.13
C ARG A 22 -19.71 16.01 1.25
N ASP A 23 -20.59 16.04 2.26
CA ASP A 23 -20.22 16.20 3.67
C ASP A 23 -19.41 15.00 4.23
N GLU A 24 -18.86 15.18 5.43
CA GLU A 24 -18.03 14.17 6.11
C GLU A 24 -18.76 12.84 6.30
N ASN A 25 -20.05 12.89 6.64
CA ASN A 25 -20.86 11.70 6.86
C ASN A 25 -21.06 10.90 5.56
N ALA A 26 -21.26 11.59 4.42
CA ALA A 26 -21.36 10.94 3.13
C ALA A 26 -20.03 10.32 2.69
N GLN A 27 -18.91 10.95 3.02
CA GLN A 27 -17.59 10.41 2.74
C GLN A 27 -17.26 9.18 3.61
N ALA A 28 -17.60 9.20 4.91
CA ALA A 28 -17.44 8.05 5.80
C ALA A 28 -18.27 6.84 5.33
N ARG A 29 -19.54 7.06 4.94
CA ARG A 29 -20.38 6.01 4.35
C ARG A 29 -19.82 5.45 3.05
N ALA A 30 -19.16 6.29 2.23
CA ALA A 30 -18.52 5.83 1.01
C ALA A 30 -17.31 4.93 1.31
N PHE A 31 -16.48 5.31 2.29
CA PHE A 31 -15.38 4.48 2.78
C PHE A 31 -15.90 3.11 3.23
N GLU A 32 -16.88 3.08 4.15
CA GLU A 32 -17.46 1.85 4.69
C GLU A 32 -18.03 0.93 3.61
N ARG A 33 -18.81 1.49 2.66
CA ARG A 33 -19.38 0.69 1.57
C ARG A 33 -18.30 0.05 0.69
N LEU A 34 -17.23 0.79 0.40
CA LEU A 34 -16.14 0.29 -0.45
C LEU A 34 -15.34 -0.80 0.26
N ILE A 35 -15.00 -0.64 1.54
CA ILE A 35 -14.28 -1.68 2.28
C ILE A 35 -15.13 -2.92 2.51
N SER A 36 -16.42 -2.76 2.82
CA SER A 36 -17.34 -3.89 3.01
C SER A 36 -17.61 -4.62 1.69
N HIS A 37 -17.70 -3.91 0.57
CA HIS A 37 -17.82 -4.55 -0.75
C HIS A 37 -16.58 -5.38 -1.09
N SER A 38 -15.38 -4.86 -0.81
CA SER A 38 -14.14 -5.60 -1.06
C SER A 38 -13.94 -6.79 -0.12
N ALA A 39 -14.32 -6.69 1.17
CA ALA A 39 -14.26 -7.80 2.12
C ALA A 39 -15.12 -8.99 1.66
N ASN A 40 -16.30 -8.69 1.12
CA ASN A 40 -17.27 -9.68 0.64
C ASN A 40 -17.01 -10.14 -0.80
N SER A 41 -15.98 -9.61 -1.47
CA SER A 41 -15.64 -10.03 -2.82
C SER A 41 -14.95 -11.39 -2.79
N ALA A 42 -15.34 -12.30 -3.68
CA ALA A 42 -14.63 -13.56 -3.92
C ALA A 42 -13.40 -13.37 -4.85
N THR A 43 -13.21 -12.17 -5.42
CA THR A 43 -12.15 -11.85 -6.38
C THR A 43 -11.30 -10.62 -6.00
N PRO A 44 -10.96 -10.36 -4.72
CA PRO A 44 -10.24 -9.13 -4.34
C PRO A 44 -8.79 -9.09 -4.89
N TRP A 45 -8.34 -10.17 -5.52
CA TRP A 45 -6.99 -10.38 -6.04
C TRP A 45 -6.75 -9.82 -7.45
N LEU A 46 -7.67 -9.04 -8.01
CA LEU A 46 -7.38 -8.20 -9.19
C LEU A 46 -6.49 -7.02 -8.75
N VAL A 47 -5.24 -7.35 -8.46
CA VAL A 47 -4.19 -6.41 -8.08
C VAL A 47 -3.83 -5.63 -9.33
N CYS A 48 -4.06 -4.31 -9.30
CA CYS A 48 -3.71 -3.41 -10.40
C CYS A 48 -2.22 -3.58 -10.80
N GLU A 49 -1.83 -3.27 -12.03
CA GLU A 49 -0.43 -3.45 -12.46
C GLU A 49 0.58 -2.69 -11.57
N ALA A 50 0.25 -1.45 -11.18
CA ALA A 50 1.04 -0.69 -10.21
C ALA A 50 1.05 -1.33 -8.80
N CYS A 51 -0.01 -2.04 -8.45
CA CYS A 51 -0.17 -2.78 -7.21
C CYS A 51 0.57 -4.13 -7.26
N SER A 52 0.84 -4.67 -8.45
CA SER A 52 1.61 -5.90 -8.63
C SER A 52 3.10 -5.72 -8.31
N GLU A 53 3.53 -4.47 -8.14
CA GLU A 53 4.91 -4.13 -7.80
C GLU A 53 5.29 -4.52 -6.37
N TRP A 54 4.30 -4.68 -5.48
CA TRP A 54 4.53 -4.95 -4.06
C TRP A 54 4.55 -6.43 -3.69
N PHE A 55 4.25 -7.30 -4.66
CA PHE A 55 4.13 -8.72 -4.45
C PHE A 55 5.08 -9.45 -5.40
N VAL A 56 5.51 -10.63 -4.97
CA VAL A 56 6.17 -11.61 -5.83
C VAL A 56 5.18 -12.74 -6.06
N PHE A 57 4.70 -12.83 -7.29
CA PHE A 57 3.74 -13.83 -7.74
C PHE A 57 3.88 -14.00 -9.25
N ASP A 58 3.41 -15.13 -9.77
CA ASP A 58 3.33 -15.35 -11.22
C ASP A 58 2.26 -14.44 -11.84
N ARG A 59 2.72 -13.34 -12.44
CA ARG A 59 1.88 -12.37 -13.13
C ARG A 59 1.17 -12.97 -14.34
N ALA A 60 1.77 -13.95 -15.02
CA ALA A 60 1.16 -14.61 -16.16
C ALA A 60 0.00 -15.50 -15.70
N ALA A 61 0.20 -16.26 -14.62
CA ALA A 61 -0.87 -17.04 -13.99
C ALA A 61 -2.02 -16.14 -13.51
N ALA A 62 -1.71 -15.07 -12.76
CA ALA A 62 -2.72 -14.12 -12.29
C ALA A 62 -3.51 -13.47 -13.45
N ARG A 63 -2.82 -13.08 -14.52
CA ARG A 63 -3.45 -12.57 -15.74
C ARG A 63 -4.33 -13.63 -16.41
N GLY A 64 -3.88 -14.88 -16.47
CA GLY A 64 -4.65 -15.99 -17.00
C GLY A 64 -5.95 -16.23 -16.25
N HIS A 65 -5.91 -16.16 -14.91
CA HIS A 65 -7.12 -16.22 -14.07
C HIS A 65 -8.05 -15.03 -14.33
N ALA A 66 -7.52 -13.81 -14.40
CA ALA A 66 -8.32 -12.61 -14.69
C ALA A 66 -9.01 -12.69 -16.06
N LEU A 67 -8.30 -13.13 -17.11
CA LEU A 67 -8.86 -13.27 -18.46
C LEU A 67 -9.96 -14.34 -18.56
N ARG A 68 -9.89 -15.39 -17.74
CA ARG A 68 -10.86 -16.50 -17.73
C ARG A 68 -11.99 -16.29 -16.72
N ASN A 69 -12.05 -15.14 -16.04
CA ASN A 69 -12.91 -14.92 -14.88
C ASN A 69 -12.81 -16.05 -13.83
N GLY A 70 -11.61 -16.64 -13.70
CA GLY A 70 -11.34 -17.74 -12.79
C GLY A 70 -10.88 -17.24 -11.42
N ILE A 71 -11.34 -17.88 -10.37
CA ILE A 71 -10.90 -17.62 -8.99
C ILE A 71 -9.73 -18.56 -8.69
N PRO A 72 -8.53 -18.04 -8.34
CA PRO A 72 -7.41 -18.89 -7.92
C PRO A 72 -7.73 -19.67 -6.64
N GLU A 73 -7.17 -20.87 -6.50
CA GLU A 73 -7.30 -21.66 -5.27
C GLU A 73 -6.75 -20.89 -4.06
N GLY A 74 -7.42 -20.99 -2.91
CA GLY A 74 -7.09 -20.22 -1.70
C GLY A 74 -7.59 -18.76 -1.71
N SER A 75 -8.28 -18.33 -2.78
CA SER A 75 -8.96 -17.03 -2.81
C SER A 75 -10.28 -17.07 -2.07
N GLY A 76 -10.53 -16.09 -1.21
CA GLY A 76 -11.79 -15.97 -0.48
C GLY A 76 -11.99 -14.60 0.13
N ALA A 77 -13.11 -14.45 0.85
CA ALA A 77 -13.36 -13.28 1.66
C ALA A 77 -12.21 -13.07 2.65
N VAL A 78 -11.89 -11.80 2.91
CA VAL A 78 -10.88 -11.42 3.89
C VAL A 78 -11.57 -10.72 5.04
N GLU A 79 -11.19 -11.05 6.27
CA GLU A 79 -11.74 -10.42 7.45
C GLU A 79 -11.45 -8.91 7.42
N LEU A 80 -12.48 -8.09 7.63
CA LEU A 80 -12.38 -6.64 7.47
C LEU A 80 -11.33 -6.02 8.39
N GLY A 81 -11.18 -6.56 9.60
CA GLY A 81 -10.17 -6.14 10.58
C GLY A 81 -8.73 -6.31 10.08
N GLU A 82 -8.47 -7.27 9.19
CA GLU A 82 -7.12 -7.57 8.68
C GLU A 82 -6.61 -6.51 7.70
N PHE A 83 -7.51 -5.76 7.06
CA PHE A 83 -7.12 -4.77 6.05
C PHE A 83 -7.66 -3.35 6.26
N ALA A 84 -8.63 -3.15 7.16
CA ALA A 84 -9.19 -1.82 7.44
C ALA A 84 -8.14 -0.76 7.81
N PRO A 85 -7.06 -1.06 8.58
CA PRO A 85 -6.02 -0.07 8.87
C PRO A 85 -5.28 0.41 7.62
N PHE A 86 -4.98 -0.49 6.68
CA PHE A 86 -4.34 -0.13 5.41
C PHE A 86 -5.27 0.67 4.50
N ALA A 87 -6.57 0.36 4.51
CA ALA A 87 -7.57 1.15 3.81
C ALA A 87 -7.70 2.56 4.42
N ALA A 88 -7.69 2.68 5.75
CA ALA A 88 -7.78 3.96 6.45
C ALA A 88 -6.55 4.86 6.19
N ALA A 89 -5.34 4.30 6.17
CA ALA A 89 -4.13 5.02 5.80
C ALA A 89 -4.16 5.50 4.34
N ALA A 90 -4.66 4.67 3.41
CA ALA A 90 -4.84 5.05 2.02
C ALA A 90 -5.89 6.15 1.85
N TRP A 91 -6.98 6.08 2.61
CA TRP A 91 -8.02 7.09 2.64
C TRP A 91 -7.46 8.43 3.12
N GLU A 92 -6.71 8.44 4.24
CA GLU A 92 -6.04 9.65 4.71
C GLU A 92 -5.12 10.25 3.63
N TYR A 93 -4.36 9.42 2.93
CA TYR A 93 -3.50 9.90 1.85
C TYR A 93 -4.29 10.58 0.72
N VAL A 94 -5.41 9.98 0.29
CA VAL A 94 -6.20 10.51 -0.84
C VAL A 94 -7.07 11.69 -0.43
N VAL A 95 -7.71 11.61 0.73
CA VAL A 95 -8.73 12.55 1.21
C VAL A 95 -8.10 13.67 2.05
N GLY A 96 -6.97 13.41 2.70
CA GLY A 96 -6.25 14.34 3.57
C GLY A 96 -6.55 14.18 5.06
N ARG A 97 -7.41 13.23 5.44
CA ARG A 97 -7.83 12.98 6.83
C ARG A 97 -8.19 11.52 7.08
N TRP A 98 -7.99 11.05 8.29
CA TRP A 98 -8.35 9.71 8.71
C TRP A 98 -9.87 9.50 8.69
N PRO A 99 -10.40 8.32 8.29
CA PRO A 99 -11.84 8.08 8.30
C PRO A 99 -12.38 8.01 9.73
N ALA A 100 -13.48 8.71 9.99
CA ALA A 100 -14.07 8.82 11.34
C ALA A 100 -14.54 7.47 11.94
N SER A 101 -14.84 6.48 11.10
CA SER A 101 -15.31 5.16 11.52
C SER A 101 -14.20 4.19 11.92
N VAL A 102 -12.93 4.59 11.83
CA VAL A 102 -11.78 3.75 12.19
C VAL A 102 -10.97 4.46 13.26
N GLN A 103 -10.65 3.76 14.35
CA GLN A 103 -9.74 4.30 15.36
C GLN A 103 -8.35 4.53 14.74
N GLN A 104 -7.88 5.79 14.77
CA GLN A 104 -6.54 6.13 14.29
C GLN A 104 -5.50 5.71 15.31
N PRO A 105 -4.52 4.86 14.94
CA PRO A 105 -3.39 4.59 15.82
C PRO A 105 -2.53 5.85 15.98
N PRO A 106 -1.74 5.97 17.07
CA PRO A 106 -0.76 7.04 17.18
C PRO A 106 0.27 6.97 16.05
N VAL A 107 0.70 8.12 15.54
CA VAL A 107 1.85 8.20 14.62
C VAL A 107 3.11 7.95 15.43
N GLY A 108 3.89 6.93 15.05
CA GLY A 108 5.16 6.59 15.70
C GLY A 108 6.36 7.23 15.00
N ASP A 109 6.31 7.36 13.67
CA ASP A 109 7.41 7.92 12.88
C ASP A 109 6.92 8.36 11.48
N THR A 110 7.84 8.73 10.59
CA THR A 110 7.60 9.03 9.17
C THR A 110 8.63 8.30 8.30
N CYS A 111 8.18 7.74 7.18
CA CYS A 111 9.03 7.05 6.23
C CYS A 111 9.95 8.04 5.50
N ASP A 112 11.25 7.80 5.57
CA ASP A 112 12.26 8.64 4.92
C ASP A 112 12.27 8.50 3.38
N LEU A 113 11.65 7.45 2.84
CA LEU A 113 11.61 7.19 1.39
C LEU A 113 10.40 7.83 0.69
N CYS A 114 9.29 8.04 1.41
CA CYS A 114 8.05 8.53 0.79
C CYS A 114 7.23 9.49 1.65
N ALA A 115 7.77 9.93 2.79
CA ALA A 115 7.10 10.81 3.76
C ALA A 115 5.76 10.28 4.32
N LYS A 116 5.46 8.99 4.15
CA LYS A 116 4.27 8.37 4.75
C LYS A 116 4.42 8.34 6.27
N LYS A 117 3.39 8.81 7.00
CA LYS A 117 3.25 8.55 8.44
C LYS A 117 3.31 7.05 8.72
N ILE A 118 4.15 6.64 9.65
CA ILE A 118 4.26 5.26 10.13
C ILE A 118 3.50 5.19 11.44
N TYR A 119 2.38 4.48 11.42
CA TYR A 119 1.51 4.31 12.58
C TYR A 119 2.08 3.26 13.54
N ARG A 120 1.85 3.42 14.84
CA ARG A 120 2.33 2.46 15.85
C ARG A 120 1.75 1.07 15.56
N GLY A 121 2.63 0.07 15.45
CA GLY A 121 2.26 -1.30 15.10
C GLY A 121 2.32 -1.60 13.60
N GLU A 122 2.54 -0.60 12.73
CA GLU A 122 2.87 -0.87 11.34
C GLU A 122 4.26 -1.48 11.20
N LEU A 123 4.41 -2.36 10.22
CA LEU A 123 5.71 -2.86 9.82
C LEU A 123 6.55 -1.70 9.24
N ALA A 124 7.74 -1.52 9.78
CA ALA A 124 8.76 -0.62 9.27
C ALA A 124 10.13 -1.28 9.42
N GLY A 125 11.07 -0.91 8.56
CA GLY A 125 12.40 -1.49 8.53
C GLY A 125 13.47 -0.45 8.19
N TRP A 126 14.71 -0.79 8.51
CA TRP A 126 15.85 0.08 8.25
C TRP A 126 16.53 -0.27 6.94
N LEU A 127 16.85 0.75 6.15
CA LEU A 127 17.71 0.67 4.98
C LEU A 127 19.04 1.33 5.30
N GLY A 128 20.12 0.54 5.36
CA GLY A 128 21.47 1.07 5.62
C GLY A 128 22.02 1.89 4.44
N VAL A 129 22.99 2.76 4.71
CA VAL A 129 23.65 3.62 3.69
C VAL A 129 24.16 2.80 2.51
N GLU A 130 25.01 1.81 2.76
CA GLU A 130 25.61 0.97 1.71
C GLU A 130 24.55 0.24 0.87
N ALA A 131 23.50 -0.27 1.51
CA ALA A 131 22.41 -0.95 0.83
C ALA A 131 21.61 0.00 -0.07
N ALA A 132 21.34 1.23 0.39
CA ALA A 132 20.64 2.22 -0.42
C ALA A 132 21.47 2.64 -1.64
N GLU A 133 22.77 2.86 -1.46
CA GLU A 133 23.70 3.21 -2.55
C GLU A 133 23.75 2.09 -3.60
N ALA A 134 23.88 0.83 -3.16
CA ALA A 134 23.85 -0.33 -4.05
C ALA A 134 22.49 -0.46 -4.78
N TYR A 135 21.38 -0.21 -4.10
CA TYR A 135 20.05 -0.26 -4.70
C TYR A 135 19.79 0.88 -5.68
N LEU A 136 20.36 2.07 -5.45
CA LEU A 136 20.32 3.17 -6.42
C LEU A 136 21.14 2.82 -7.67
N ALA A 137 22.37 2.33 -7.48
CA ALA A 137 23.24 1.96 -8.58
C ALA A 137 22.65 0.83 -9.46
N SER A 138 21.92 -0.11 -8.87
CA SER A 138 21.25 -1.21 -9.58
C SER A 138 19.83 -0.90 -10.09
N GLY A 139 19.29 0.29 -9.78
CA GLY A 139 17.93 0.67 -10.16
C GLY A 139 16.80 -0.01 -9.35
N VAL A 140 17.14 -0.80 -8.32
CA VAL A 140 16.17 -1.35 -7.36
C VAL A 140 15.46 -0.20 -6.62
N LEU A 141 16.23 0.78 -6.18
CA LEU A 141 15.72 2.05 -5.71
C LEU A 141 15.74 3.05 -6.87
N GLN A 142 14.59 3.62 -7.21
CA GLN A 142 14.45 4.51 -8.37
C GLN A 142 14.77 5.97 -8.05
N THR A 143 14.62 6.36 -6.78
CA THR A 143 14.83 7.71 -6.30
C THR A 143 15.56 7.66 -4.97
N PRO A 144 16.48 8.60 -4.69
CA PRO A 144 17.12 8.67 -3.38
C PRO A 144 16.08 8.88 -2.26
N PRO A 145 16.38 8.47 -1.02
CA PRO A 145 15.58 8.85 0.14
C PRO A 145 15.39 10.37 0.24
N LEU A 146 14.25 10.80 0.80
CA LEU A 146 13.84 12.20 0.85
C LEU A 146 14.60 13.01 1.91
N THR A 147 15.20 12.33 2.87
CA THR A 147 15.94 12.92 3.98
C THR A 147 17.39 12.43 3.99
N PRO A 148 18.32 13.15 4.63
CA PRO A 148 19.64 12.61 4.94
C PRO A 148 19.54 11.37 5.85
N PRO A 149 20.54 10.46 5.83
CA PRO A 149 20.55 9.30 6.72
C PRO A 149 20.45 9.72 8.18
N ARG A 150 19.65 8.99 8.96
CA ARG A 150 19.47 9.25 10.39
C ARG A 150 20.76 8.94 11.16
N PRO A 151 21.24 9.87 12.01
CA PRO A 151 22.57 9.79 12.62
C PRO A 151 22.71 8.68 13.66
N ASP A 152 21.61 8.26 14.29
CA ASP A 152 21.57 7.23 15.33
C ASP A 152 21.75 5.81 14.77
N ARG A 153 21.32 5.58 13.53
CA ARG A 153 21.23 4.23 12.93
C ARG A 153 22.00 4.07 11.63
N LYS A 154 22.64 5.14 11.14
CA LYS A 154 23.40 5.19 9.87
C LYS A 154 22.57 4.66 8.69
N GLY A 155 21.36 5.17 8.53
CA GLY A 155 20.45 4.71 7.48
C GLY A 155 19.10 5.42 7.50
N TRP A 156 18.14 4.88 6.77
CA TRP A 156 16.80 5.44 6.63
C TRP A 156 15.75 4.47 7.16
N LEU A 157 14.72 5.03 7.78
CA LEU A 157 13.53 4.30 8.15
C LEU A 157 12.59 4.21 6.94
N SER A 158 12.28 2.99 6.52
CA SER A 158 11.34 2.69 5.45
C SER A 158 10.06 2.12 6.03
N CYS A 159 8.90 2.64 5.61
CA CYS A 159 7.62 1.98 5.86
C CYS A 159 7.58 0.60 5.18
N GLY A 160 6.72 -0.30 5.69
CA GLY A 160 6.55 -1.65 5.14
C GLY A 160 6.19 -1.65 3.66
N VAL A 161 5.43 -0.65 3.21
CA VAL A 161 5.14 -0.38 1.81
C VAL A 161 6.47 -0.23 1.03
N CYS A 162 7.24 0.85 1.24
CA CYS A 162 8.52 1.06 0.54
C CYS A 162 9.48 -0.12 0.63
N MET A 163 9.50 -0.81 1.77
CA MET A 163 10.32 -2.00 1.99
C MET A 163 9.90 -3.16 1.07
N SER A 164 8.61 -3.48 0.98
CA SER A 164 8.09 -4.52 0.06
C SER A 164 8.41 -4.18 -1.39
N ARG A 165 8.35 -2.89 -1.79
CA ARG A 165 8.73 -2.44 -3.14
C ARG A 165 10.20 -2.75 -3.44
N VAL A 166 11.09 -2.34 -2.53
CA VAL A 166 12.53 -2.57 -2.66
C VAL A 166 12.82 -4.07 -2.71
N GLN A 167 12.23 -4.87 -1.82
CA GLN A 167 12.41 -6.31 -1.78
C GLN A 167 11.93 -6.99 -3.06
N ALA A 168 10.72 -6.68 -3.53
CA ALA A 168 10.16 -7.29 -4.73
C ALA A 168 10.96 -6.91 -5.99
N ARG A 169 11.49 -5.68 -6.06
CA ARG A 169 12.39 -5.26 -7.14
C ARG A 169 13.75 -5.96 -7.06
N ALA A 170 14.33 -6.08 -5.88
CA ALA A 170 15.59 -6.79 -5.66
C ALA A 170 15.48 -8.28 -6.05
N GLN A 171 14.38 -8.94 -5.67
CA GLN A 171 14.12 -10.34 -6.06
C GLN A 171 14.00 -10.49 -7.59
N ARG A 172 13.27 -9.60 -8.25
CA ARG A 172 13.18 -9.61 -9.73
C ARG A 172 14.54 -9.38 -10.40
N ALA A 173 15.36 -8.49 -9.85
CA ALA A 173 16.70 -8.23 -10.38
C ALA A 173 17.63 -9.45 -10.25
N ARG A 174 17.38 -10.34 -9.28
CA ARG A 174 18.13 -11.59 -9.08
C ARG A 174 17.67 -12.74 -9.97
N GLY A 175 16.53 -12.60 -10.66
CA GLY A 175 15.98 -13.65 -11.51
C GLY A 175 15.18 -14.73 -10.76
N ASP A 176 14.94 -14.56 -9.46
CA ASP A 176 14.08 -15.45 -8.67
C ASP A 176 12.62 -15.27 -9.14
N ARG A 177 12.10 -16.26 -9.87
CA ARG A 177 10.70 -16.36 -10.28
C ARG A 177 10.01 -17.48 -9.53
#